data_AF-A0A1L5FCJ6-F1
#
_entry.id   AF-A0A1L5FCJ6-F1
#
_cell.length_a   1.000
_cell.length_b   1.000
_cell.length_c   1.000
_cell.angle_alpha   90.00
_cell.angle_beta   90.00
_cell.angle_gamma   90.00
#
_symmetry.space_group_name_H-M   'P 1'
#
loop_
_entity.id
_entity.type
_entity.pdbx_description
1 polymer ?
#
loop_
_entity_poly.entity_id
_entity_poly.type
_entity_poly.pdbx_seq_one_letter_code
_entity_poly.pdbx_strand_id
1 'polypeptide(L)'
;MKIFLYYILLVNIYGFILMYLDKNKSKKGKWRISENKLFITAILFGSLGIFLGMYAFRHKTKHPKFVIGIPIIIILQLFLYFKYLNNLLP
;
A
#
# COMPACT_ATOMS: atom_id res chain seq x y z
N MET A 1 -18.91 11.74 -0.34
CA MET A 1 -17.76 11.46 -1.25
C MET A 1 -16.43 12.08 -0.78
N LYS A 2 -16.37 13.36 -0.38
CA LYS A 2 -15.11 14.02 0.03
C LYS A 2 -14.38 13.35 1.21
N ILE A 3 -15.11 12.95 2.26
CA ILE A 3 -14.53 12.25 3.44
C ILE A 3 -13.81 10.96 3.07
N PHE A 4 -14.38 10.16 2.16
CA PHE A 4 -13.78 8.92 1.71
C PHE A 4 -12.46 9.17 0.95
N LEU A 5 -12.41 10.24 0.15
CA LEU A 5 -11.20 10.68 -0.54
C LEU A 5 -10.10 11.10 0.44
N TYR A 6 -10.44 11.88 1.47
CA TYR A 6 -9.48 12.25 2.53
C TYR A 6 -8.96 11.03 3.29
N TYR A 7 -9.84 10.06 3.58
CA TYR A 7 -9.44 8.80 4.21
C TYR A 7 -8.42 8.04 3.34
N ILE A 8 -8.70 7.85 2.05
CA ILE A 8 -7.76 7.19 1.12
C ILE A 8 -6.42 7.94 1.07
N LEU A 9 -6.46 9.28 0.98
CA LEU A 9 -5.24 10.09 0.95
C LEU A 9 -4.39 9.87 2.21
N LEU A 10 -5.02 9.93 3.39
CA LEU A 10 -4.34 9.74 4.68
C LEU A 10 -3.75 8.34 4.81
N VAL A 11 -4.46 7.29 4.41
CA VAL A 11 -3.96 5.91 4.49
C VAL A 11 -2.81 5.68 3.51
N ASN A 12 -2.82 6.32 2.33
CA ASN A 12 -1.68 6.26 1.40
C ASN A 12 -0.46 7.00 1.95
N ILE A 13 -0.63 8.19 2.54
CA ILE A 13 0.45 8.90 3.22
C ILE A 13 1.02 8.04 4.35
N TYR A 14 0.15 7.42 5.15
CA TYR A 14 0.56 6.52 6.23
C TYR A 14 1.34 5.30 5.71
N GLY A 15 0.87 4.65 4.64
CA GLY A 15 1.56 3.54 3.99
C GLY A 15 2.95 3.93 3.45
N PHE A 16 3.07 5.12 2.88
CA PHE A 16 4.35 5.67 2.41
C PHE A 16 5.33 5.91 3.58
N ILE A 17 4.85 6.53 4.66
CA ILE A 17 5.65 6.77 5.88
C ILE A 17 6.08 5.43 6.52
N LEU A 18 5.21 4.43 6.56
CA LEU A 18 5.58 3.10 7.07
C LEU A 18 6.74 2.49 6.29
N MET A 19 6.73 2.62 4.96
CA MET A 19 7.83 2.12 4.12
C MET A 19 9.14 2.89 4.38
N TYR A 20 9.06 4.21 4.56
CA TYR A 20 10.20 5.03 4.98
C TYR A 20 10.77 4.59 6.33
N LEU A 21 9.90 4.42 7.33
CA LEU A 21 10.27 3.99 8.67
C LEU A 21 10.91 2.60 8.65
N ASP A 22 10.39 1.67 7.85
CA ASP A 22 10.98 0.34 7.70
C ASP A 22 12.40 0.41 7.11
N LYS A 23 12.61 1.24 6.06
CA LYS A 23 13.94 1.49 5.49
C LYS A 23 14.88 2.09 6.53
N ASN A 24 14.43 3.09 7.28
CA ASN A 24 15.23 3.79 8.28
C ASN A 24 15.62 2.84 9.42
N LYS A 25 14.70 1.99 9.89
CA LYS A 25 14.97 0.96 10.91
C LYS A 25 15.98 -0.07 10.41
N SER A 26 15.88 -0.49 9.14
CA SER A 26 16.87 -1.38 8.53
C SER A 26 18.27 -0.76 8.45
N LYS A 27 18.39 0.56 8.23
CA LYS A 27 19.69 1.25 8.26
C LYS A 27 20.26 1.38 9.68
N LYS A 28 19.40 1.58 10.68
CA LYS A 28 19.78 1.77 12.08
C LYS A 28 19.93 0.46 12.88
N GLY A 29 19.84 -0.70 12.23
CA GLY A 29 19.89 -2.01 12.89
C GLY A 29 18.75 -2.26 13.89
N LYS A 30 17.66 -1.49 13.81
CA LYS A 30 16.50 -1.62 14.70
C LYS A 30 15.55 -2.70 14.18
N TRP A 31 14.70 -3.22 15.08
CA TRP A 31 13.64 -4.17 14.73
C TRP A 31 12.80 -3.67 13.54
N ARG A 32 12.75 -4.47 12.48
CA ARG A 32 12.02 -4.17 11.23
C ARG A 32 10.51 -4.22 11.46
N ILE A 33 9.76 -3.50 10.63
CA ILE A 33 8.30 -3.55 10.65
C ILE A 33 7.87 -4.89 10.05
N SER A 34 6.93 -5.57 10.70
CA SER A 34 6.41 -6.85 10.19
C SER A 34 5.77 -6.66 8.82
N GLU A 35 6.03 -7.59 7.90
CA GLU A 35 5.52 -7.52 6.53
C GLU A 35 3.98 -7.48 6.52
N ASN A 36 3.36 -8.20 7.46
CA ASN A 36 1.92 -8.23 7.64
C ASN A 36 1.33 -6.83 7.86
N LYS A 37 1.99 -5.93 8.60
CA LYS A 37 1.48 -4.56 8.80
C LYS A 37 1.48 -3.75 7.50
N LEU A 38 2.49 -3.94 6.64
CA LEU A 38 2.55 -3.29 5.33
C LEU A 38 1.46 -3.83 4.41
N PHE A 39 1.23 -5.15 4.40
CA PHE A 39 0.15 -5.76 3.61
C PHE A 39 -1.24 -5.38 4.10
N ILE A 40 -1.49 -5.34 5.42
CA ILE A 40 -2.76 -4.89 5.99
C ILE A 40 -3.03 -3.43 5.57
N THR A 41 -2.02 -2.56 5.65
CA THR A 41 -2.15 -1.16 5.20
C THR A 41 -2.45 -1.08 3.72
N ALA A 42 -1.83 -1.93 2.89
CA ALA A 42 -2.12 -2.01 1.46
C ALA A 42 -3.58 -2.42 1.18
N ILE A 43 -4.10 -3.41 1.91
CA ILE A 43 -5.48 -3.90 1.79
C ILE A 43 -6.49 -2.81 2.19
N LEU A 44 -6.15 -1.99 3.19
CA LEU A 44 -6.97 -0.85 3.67
C LEU A 44 -6.92 0.38 2.75
N PHE A 45 -6.76 0.20 1.43
CA PHE A 45 -6.60 1.27 0.42
C PHE A 45 -5.30 2.09 0.50
N GLY A 46 -4.30 1.66 1.29
CA GLY A 46 -2.96 2.24 1.31
C GLY A 46 -1.98 1.64 0.29
N SER A 47 -2.47 0.82 -0.64
CA SER A 47 -1.66 0.05 -1.59
C SER A 47 -0.81 0.94 -2.48
N LEU A 48 -1.34 2.08 -2.94
CA LEU A 48 -0.60 3.05 -3.75
C LEU A 48 0.54 3.71 -2.95
N GLY A 49 0.30 4.08 -1.70
CA GLY A 49 1.30 4.68 -0.81
C GLY A 49 2.43 3.72 -0.47
N ILE A 50 2.09 2.45 -0.20
CA ILE A 50 3.06 1.37 0.00
C ILE A 50 3.88 1.17 -1.29
N PHE A 51 3.22 1.07 -2.45
CA PHE A 51 3.87 0.88 -3.74
C PHE A 51 4.83 2.03 -4.04
N LEU A 52 4.37 3.28 -3.97
CA LEU A 52 5.21 4.46 -4.16
C LEU A 52 6.39 4.49 -3.19
N GLY A 53 6.16 4.14 -1.93
CA GLY A 53 7.22 4.04 -0.91
C GLY A 53 8.27 2.99 -1.28
N MET A 54 7.88 1.84 -1.84
CA MET A 54 8.82 0.79 -2.24
C MET A 54 9.80 1.31 -3.29
N TYR A 55 9.29 1.98 -4.33
CA TYR A 55 10.13 2.51 -5.42
C TYR A 55 10.92 3.74 -5.00
N ALA A 56 10.30 4.67 -4.25
CA ALA A 56 10.96 5.89 -3.78
C ALA A 56 12.16 5.58 -2.87
N PHE A 57 12.01 4.62 -1.94
CA PHE A 57 13.07 4.25 -1.01
C PHE A 57 13.93 3.08 -1.49
N ARG A 58 13.64 2.55 -2.70
CA ARG A 58 14.22 1.31 -3.25
C ARG A 58 14.29 0.23 -2.19
N HIS A 59 13.20 0.09 -1.44
CA HIS A 59 13.10 -0.80 -0.29
C HIS A 59 12.09 -1.88 -0.61
N LYS A 60 12.47 -3.13 -0.38
CA LYS A 60 11.66 -4.31 -0.73
C LYS A 60 11.28 -4.47 -2.21
N THR A 61 11.98 -3.81 -3.13
CA THR A 61 11.79 -3.94 -4.59
C THR A 61 12.33 -5.24 -5.19
N LYS A 62 13.11 -6.01 -4.44
CA LYS A 62 13.59 -7.35 -4.84
C LYS A 62 12.88 -8.49 -4.08
N HIS A 63 11.95 -8.16 -3.18
CA HIS A 63 11.22 -9.18 -2.43
C HIS A 63 10.00 -9.63 -3.24
N PRO A 64 9.96 -10.88 -3.73
CA PRO A 64 8.90 -11.34 -4.64
C PRO A 64 7.51 -11.18 -4.03
N LYS A 65 7.37 -11.40 -2.71
CA LYS A 65 6.12 -11.15 -1.99
C LYS A 65 5.58 -9.74 -2.19
N PHE A 66 6.44 -8.72 -2.13
CA PHE A 66 6.03 -7.32 -2.27
C PHE A 66 5.86 -6.91 -3.73
N VAL A 67 6.80 -7.34 -4.59
CA VAL A 67 6.78 -7.04 -6.02
C VAL A 67 5.55 -7.62 -6.71
N ILE A 68 5.10 -8.80 -6.29
CA ILE A 68 3.91 -9.46 -6.85
C ILE A 68 2.67 -9.13 -6.03
N GLY A 69 2.76 -9.19 -4.69
CA GLY A 69 1.62 -9.02 -3.81
C GLY A 69 1.01 -7.62 -3.82
N ILE A 70 1.82 -6.55 -3.86
CA ILE A 70 1.28 -5.18 -3.87
C ILE A 70 0.53 -4.88 -5.18
N PRO A 71 1.07 -5.16 -6.39
CA PRO A 71 0.31 -5.03 -7.62
C PRO A 71 -0.95 -5.88 -7.67
N ILE A 72 -0.93 -7.12 -7.17
CA ILE A 72 -2.13 -7.96 -7.09
C ILE A 72 -3.21 -7.29 -6.24
N ILE A 73 -2.86 -6.71 -5.09
CA ILE A 73 -3.82 -6.00 -4.24
C ILE A 73 -4.40 -4.78 -4.97
N ILE A 74 -3.58 -4.02 -5.70
CA ILE A 74 -4.04 -2.88 -6.50
C ILE A 74 -5.02 -3.34 -7.59
N ILE A 75 -4.68 -4.41 -8.32
CA ILE A 75 -5.54 -4.97 -9.37
C ILE A 75 -6.86 -5.46 -8.78
N LEU A 76 -6.82 -6.16 -7.64
CA LEU A 76 -8.03 -6.65 -6.96
C LEU A 76 -8.93 -5.50 -6.49
N GLN A 77 -8.35 -4.44 -5.92
CA GLN A 77 -9.07 -3.24 -5.52
C GLN A 77 -9.71 -2.53 -6.72
N LEU A 78 -8.99 -2.39 -7.84
CA LEU A 78 -9.53 -1.83 -9.08
C LEU A 78 -10.66 -2.69 -9.64
N PHE A 79 -10.48 -4.01 -9.69
CA PHE A 79 -11.50 -4.93 -10.18
C PHE A 79 -12.79 -4.87 -9.34
N LEU A 80 -12.66 -4.86 -8.01
CA LEU A 80 -13.80 -4.68 -7.10
C LEU A 80 -14.48 -3.32 -7.32
N TYR A 81 -13.69 -2.26 -7.51
CA TYR A 81 -14.22 -0.92 -7.79
C TYR A 81 -14.99 -0.87 -9.12
N PHE A 82 -14.43 -1.43 -10.20
CA PHE A 82 -15.10 -1.52 -11.50
C PHE A 82 -16.39 -2.35 -11.42
N LYS A 83 -16.35 -3.50 -10.73
CA LYS A 83 -17.53 -4.33 -10.52
C LYS A 83 -18.61 -3.57 -9.76
N TYR A 84 -18.24 -2.85 -8.70
CA TYR A 84 -19.17 -2.01 -7.94
C TYR A 84 -19.78 -0.93 -8.82
N LEU A 85 -18.98 -0.26 -9.66
CA LEU A 85 -19.45 0.79 -10.58
C LEU A 85 -20.42 0.24 -11.63
N ASN A 86 -20.10 -0.90 -12.27
CA ASN A 86 -20.96 -1.55 -13.26
C ASN A 86 -22.27 -2.07 -12.66
N ASN A 87 -22.31 -2.36 -11.37
CA ASN A 87 -23.53 -2.81 -10.69
C ASN A 87 -24.37 -1.62 -10.17
N LEU A 88 -23.81 -0.41 -10.19
CA LEU A 88 -24.45 0.84 -9.74
C LEU A 88 -25.03 1.64 -10.91
N LEU A 89 -24.45 1.52 -12.10
CA LEU A 89 -25.00 2.02 -13.36
C LEU A 89 -25.83 0.90 -14.01
N PRO A 90 -27.18 1.00 -14.01
CA PRO A 90 -28.03 0.05 -14.73
C PRO A 90 -27.81 0.09 -16.25
#